data_AF-A0A4Q0ZPK2-F1
#
_entry.id   AF-A0A4Q0ZPK2-F1
#
_cell.length_a   1.000
_cell.length_b   1.000
_cell.length_c   1.000
_cell.angle_alpha   90.00
_cell.angle_beta   90.00
_cell.angle_gamma   90.00
#
_symmetry.space_group_name_H-M   'P 1'
#
loop_
_entity.id
_entity.type
_entity.pdbx_description
1 polymer ?
#
loop_
_entity_poly.entity_id
_entity_poly.type
_entity_poly.pdbx_seq_one_letter_code
_entity_poly.pdbx_strand_id
1 'polypeptide(L)'
;MLNISLALASQVARNALVGAIATKVVDTFITTKVNNKNDQKKWLRTTKLEAFSKLSQEILSIDLNNLKDENTRSIKEYSAKTILLLEDKKLMNQIEDYLTNLINLNKTSDDRSKDMKQILDKKGIDLVMNLNKNLKKI
;
A
#
# COMPACT_ATOMS: atom_id res chain seq x y z
N MET A 1 -41.78 -45.94 -31.66
CA MET A 1 -41.81 -45.09 -30.44
C MET A 1 -40.44 -44.89 -29.79
N LEU A 2 -39.50 -45.85 -29.82
CA LEU A 2 -38.18 -45.74 -29.16
C LEU A 2 -37.26 -44.61 -29.68
N ASN A 3 -37.33 -44.24 -30.95
CA ASN A 3 -36.46 -43.19 -31.54
C ASN A 3 -36.75 -41.77 -31.02
N ILE A 4 -38.00 -41.47 -30.66
CA ILE A 4 -38.42 -40.13 -30.22
C ILE A 4 -37.94 -39.91 -28.77
N SER A 5 -38.02 -40.94 -27.92
CA SER A 5 -37.57 -40.90 -26.52
C SER A 5 -36.06 -40.72 -26.40
N LEU A 6 -35.27 -41.35 -27.28
CA LEU A 6 -33.81 -41.26 -27.31
C LEU A 6 -33.34 -39.88 -27.81
N ALA A 7 -34.03 -39.30 -28.79
CA ALA A 7 -33.76 -37.95 -29.29
C ALA A 7 -34.06 -36.87 -28.23
N LEU A 8 -35.17 -37.02 -27.49
CA LEU A 8 -35.53 -36.12 -26.38
C LEU A 8 -34.56 -36.24 -25.20
N ALA A 9 -34.17 -37.45 -24.81
CA ALA A 9 -33.15 -37.67 -23.77
C ALA A 9 -31.79 -37.08 -24.16
N SER A 10 -31.42 -37.19 -25.44
CA SER A 10 -30.19 -36.60 -25.99
C SER A 10 -30.21 -35.07 -25.98
N GLN A 11 -31.36 -34.44 -26.24
CA GLN A 11 -31.52 -32.98 -26.15
C GLN A 11 -31.46 -32.48 -24.71
N VAL A 12 -32.12 -33.17 -23.78
CA VAL A 12 -32.08 -32.82 -22.35
C VAL A 12 -30.66 -32.97 -21.79
N ALA A 13 -29.95 -34.03 -22.17
CA ALA A 13 -28.55 -34.22 -21.76
C ALA A 13 -27.62 -33.14 -22.34
N ARG A 14 -27.78 -32.75 -23.62
CA ARG A 14 -27.02 -31.63 -24.22
C ARG A 14 -27.34 -30.29 -23.54
N ASN A 15 -28.61 -30.02 -23.25
CA ASN A 15 -29.01 -28.78 -22.57
C ASN A 15 -28.52 -28.73 -21.12
N ALA A 16 -28.50 -29.86 -20.41
CA ALA A 16 -27.92 -29.97 -19.07
C ALA A 16 -26.39 -29.80 -19.09
N LEU A 17 -25.70 -30.34 -20.10
CA LEU A 17 -24.26 -30.14 -20.30
C LEU A 17 -23.92 -28.68 -20.62
N VAL A 18 -24.67 -28.03 -21.52
CA VAL A 18 -24.50 -26.61 -21.85
C VAL A 18 -24.82 -25.73 -20.64
N GLY A 19 -25.86 -26.07 -19.87
CA GLY A 19 -26.20 -25.40 -18.60
C GLY A 19 -25.07 -25.52 -17.57
N ALA A 20 -24.49 -26.71 -17.40
CA ALA A 20 -23.39 -26.93 -16.46
C ALA A 20 -22.11 -26.16 -16.87
N ILE A 21 -21.80 -26.10 -18.17
CA ILE A 21 -20.67 -25.33 -18.69
C ILE A 21 -20.90 -23.83 -18.49
N ALA A 22 -22.09 -23.32 -18.80
CA ALA A 22 -22.43 -21.91 -18.61
C ALA A 22 -22.33 -21.48 -17.14
N THR A 23 -22.89 -22.28 -16.22
CA THR A 23 -22.80 -22.02 -14.78
C THR A 23 -21.34 -22.02 -14.31
N LYS A 24 -20.53 -23.00 -14.76
CA LYS A 24 -19.12 -23.08 -14.38
C LYS A 24 -18.28 -21.91 -14.90
N VAL A 25 -18.58 -21.39 -16.09
CA VAL A 25 -17.92 -20.20 -16.65
C VAL A 25 -18.29 -18.94 -15.86
N VAL A 26 -19.57 -18.77 -15.51
CA VAL A 26 -20.04 -17.64 -14.69
C VAL A 26 -19.43 -17.71 -13.29
N ASP A 27 -19.47 -18.87 -12.64
CA ASP A 27 -18.86 -19.07 -11.32
C ASP A 27 -17.34 -18.82 -11.35
N THR A 28 -16.65 -19.29 -12.39
CA THR A 28 -15.22 -19.03 -12.57
C THR A 28 -14.98 -17.54 -12.74
N PHE A 29 -15.76 -16.84 -13.57
CA PHE A 29 -15.57 -15.41 -13.81
C PHE A 29 -15.81 -14.56 -12.55
N ILE A 30 -16.86 -14.86 -11.78
CA ILE A 30 -17.15 -14.19 -10.51
C ILE A 30 -16.05 -14.49 -9.49
N THR A 31 -15.65 -15.76 -9.35
CA THR A 31 -14.60 -16.19 -8.42
C THR A 31 -13.26 -15.56 -8.77
N THR A 32 -12.87 -15.54 -10.05
CA THR A 32 -11.65 -14.87 -10.52
C THR A 32 -11.69 -13.38 -10.23
N LYS A 33 -12.82 -12.69 -10.47
CA LYS A 33 -12.94 -11.25 -10.20
C LYS A 33 -12.88 -10.93 -8.71
N VAL A 34 -13.48 -11.75 -7.86
CA VAL A 34 -13.45 -11.59 -6.40
C VAL A 34 -12.06 -11.92 -5.85
N ASN A 35 -11.45 -13.02 -6.30
CA ASN A 35 -10.12 -13.43 -5.86
C ASN A 35 -9.06 -12.38 -6.26
N ASN A 36 -9.12 -11.87 -7.49
CA ASN A 36 -8.18 -10.86 -7.98
C ASN A 36 -8.27 -9.54 -7.17
N LYS A 37 -9.47 -9.15 -6.72
CA LYS A 37 -9.65 -7.99 -5.82
C LYS A 37 -9.05 -8.23 -4.43
N ASN A 38 -9.21 -9.44 -3.89
CA ASN A 38 -8.63 -9.79 -2.59
C ASN A 38 -7.11 -9.83 -2.65
N ASP A 39 -6.56 -10.41 -3.72
CA ASP A 39 -5.12 -10.49 -3.96
C ASP A 39 -4.52 -9.10 -4.18
N GLN A 40 -5.19 -8.23 -4.95
CA GLN A 40 -4.79 -6.82 -5.09
C GLN A 40 -4.76 -6.08 -3.75
N LYS A 41 -5.79 -6.26 -2.90
CA LYS A 41 -5.83 -5.65 -1.56
C LYS A 41 -4.70 -6.16 -0.66
N LYS A 42 -4.47 -7.47 -0.63
CA LYS A 42 -3.38 -8.08 0.12
C LYS A 42 -2.02 -7.57 -0.37
N TRP A 43 -1.82 -7.57 -1.69
CA TRP A 43 -0.60 -7.06 -2.31
C TRP A 43 -0.36 -5.60 -1.93
N LEU A 44 -1.35 -4.72 -2.11
CA LEU A 44 -1.22 -3.31 -1.74
C LEU A 44 -0.93 -3.13 -0.25
N ARG A 45 -1.58 -3.91 0.63
CA ARG A 45 -1.33 -3.86 2.07
C ARG A 45 0.11 -4.27 2.41
N THR A 46 0.63 -5.34 1.81
CA THR A 46 2.01 -5.79 2.02
C THR A 46 3.01 -4.78 1.48
N THR A 47 2.80 -4.26 0.27
CA THR A 47 3.68 -3.25 -0.32
C THR A 47 3.70 -1.95 0.49
N LYS A 48 2.55 -1.52 1.01
CA LYS A 48 2.48 -0.39 1.95
C LYS A 48 3.22 -0.70 3.25
N LEU A 49 3.04 -1.87 3.83
CA LEU A 49 3.75 -2.26 5.05
C LEU A 49 5.27 -2.20 4.85
N GLU A 50 5.80 -2.74 3.76
CA GLU A 50 7.23 -2.71 3.44
C GLU A 50 7.75 -1.27 3.31
N ALA A 51 7.09 -0.44 2.49
CA ALA A 51 7.49 0.95 2.28
C ALA A 51 7.41 1.78 3.57
N PHE A 52 6.30 1.65 4.31
CA PHE A 52 6.07 2.40 5.54
C PHE A 52 7.03 1.96 6.64
N SER A 53 7.32 0.65 6.73
CA SER A 53 8.29 0.12 7.68
C SER A 53 9.69 0.65 7.40
N LYS A 54 10.11 0.69 6.14
CA LYS A 54 11.42 1.25 5.77
C LYS A 54 11.51 2.74 6.06
N LEU A 55 10.51 3.52 5.67
CA LEU A 55 10.46 4.94 5.99
C LEU A 55 10.49 5.18 7.51
N SER A 56 9.71 4.43 8.27
CA SER A 56 9.68 4.54 9.73
C SER A 56 11.02 4.17 10.35
N GLN A 57 11.68 3.14 9.84
CA GLN A 57 13.01 2.74 10.31
C GLN A 57 14.03 3.86 10.09
N GLU A 58 14.07 4.46 8.89
CA GLU A 58 14.99 5.57 8.60
C GLU A 58 14.71 6.80 9.47
N ILE A 59 13.42 7.13 9.68
CA ILE A 59 13.02 8.25 10.55
C ILE A 59 13.44 8.02 12.01
N LEU A 60 13.26 6.81 12.53
CA LEU A 60 13.56 6.52 13.94
C LEU A 60 15.05 6.30 14.22
N SER A 61 15.81 5.92 13.20
CA SER A 61 17.25 5.63 13.33
C SER A 61 18.12 6.85 13.06
N ILE A 62 17.54 7.97 12.64
CA ILE A 62 18.30 9.15 12.28
C ILE A 62 18.85 9.85 13.53
N ASP A 63 20.16 10.11 13.53
CA ASP A 63 20.76 10.99 14.52
C ASP A 63 20.72 12.43 14.00
N LEU A 64 19.77 13.22 14.51
CA LEU A 64 19.62 14.62 14.12
C LEU A 64 20.79 15.51 14.56
N ASN A 65 21.66 15.03 15.47
CA ASN A 65 22.87 15.75 15.86
C ASN A 65 24.05 15.51 14.91
N ASN A 66 24.02 14.40 14.18
CA ASN A 66 25.05 14.01 13.22
C ASN A 66 24.39 13.58 11.90
N LEU A 67 23.67 14.51 11.28
CA LEU A 67 23.02 14.27 10.01
C LEU A 67 24.04 14.07 8.90
N LYS A 68 23.98 12.91 8.25
CA LYS A 68 24.72 12.65 7.04
C LYS A 68 23.80 12.76 5.83
N ASP A 69 24.40 13.07 4.68
CA ASP A 69 23.67 13.16 3.41
C ASP A 69 23.00 11.82 3.03
N GLU A 70 23.59 10.69 3.42
CA GLU A 70 23.01 9.35 3.20
C GLU A 70 21.64 9.19 3.90
N ASN A 71 21.49 9.68 5.13
CA ASN A 71 20.23 9.60 5.87
C ASN A 71 19.13 10.41 5.16
N THR A 72 19.45 11.64 4.75
CA THR A 72 18.51 12.50 4.02
C THR A 72 18.11 11.89 2.69
N ARG A 73 19.05 11.25 1.99
CA ARG A 73 18.78 10.55 0.72
C ARG A 73 17.87 9.34 0.91
N SER A 74 18.15 8.49 1.89
CA SER A 74 17.32 7.31 2.20
C SER A 74 15.90 7.71 2.57
N ILE A 75 15.72 8.71 3.44
CA ILE A 75 14.39 9.20 3.82
C ILE A 75 13.64 9.76 2.60
N LYS A 76 14.30 10.51 1.71
CA LYS A 76 13.69 10.98 0.45
C LYS A 76 13.21 9.83 -0.42
N GLU A 77 14.03 8.80 -0.60
CA GLU A 77 13.70 7.64 -1.41
C GLU A 77 12.45 6.91 -0.88
N TYR A 78 12.45 6.57 0.41
CA TYR A 78 11.33 5.84 1.00
C TYR A 78 10.08 6.71 1.16
N SER A 79 10.24 8.03 1.32
CA SER A 79 9.12 8.98 1.28
C SER A 79 8.45 9.00 -0.08
N ALA A 80 9.22 9.06 -1.17
CA ALA A 80 8.68 9.02 -2.53
C ALA A 80 7.93 7.70 -2.79
N LYS A 81 8.53 6.56 -2.43
CA LYS A 81 7.88 5.23 -2.52
C LYS A 81 6.58 5.18 -1.72
N THR A 82 6.57 5.75 -0.53
CA THR A 82 5.40 5.83 0.35
C THR A 82 4.29 6.69 -0.26
N ILE A 83 4.63 7.87 -0.78
CA ILE A 83 3.68 8.80 -1.42
C ILE A 83 2.99 8.14 -2.61
N LEU A 84 3.73 7.38 -3.45
CA LEU A 84 3.16 6.66 -4.60
C LEU A 84 2.09 5.63 -4.21
N LEU A 85 2.14 5.12 -2.97
CA LEU A 85 1.20 4.12 -2.46
C LEU A 85 0.04 4.76 -1.67
N LEU A 86 0.12 6.05 -1.36
CA LEU A 86 -0.84 6.73 -0.50
C LEU A 86 -1.97 7.38 -1.30
N GLU A 87 -3.17 7.29 -0.74
CA GLU A 87 -4.34 8.06 -1.21
C GLU A 87 -4.66 9.23 -0.25
N ASP A 88 -4.17 9.17 0.98
CA ASP A 88 -4.41 10.16 2.03
C ASP A 88 -3.54 11.41 1.81
N LYS A 89 -4.11 12.44 1.19
CA LYS A 89 -3.42 13.72 0.91
C LYS A 89 -2.86 14.39 2.16
N LYS A 90 -3.52 14.25 3.31
CA LYS A 90 -3.04 14.84 4.56
C LYS A 90 -1.75 14.17 5.00
N LEU A 91 -1.68 12.85 4.88
CA LEU A 91 -0.47 12.08 5.20
C LEU A 91 0.66 12.37 4.20
N MET A 92 0.35 12.51 2.91
CA MET A 92 1.35 12.94 1.91
C MET A 92 1.96 14.30 2.28
N ASN A 93 1.14 15.29 2.61
CA ASN A 93 1.61 16.60 3.04
C ASN A 93 2.46 16.53 4.33
N GLN A 94 2.13 15.63 5.27
CA GLN A 94 2.93 15.42 6.47
C GLN A 94 4.33 14.85 6.15
N ILE A 95 4.42 13.95 5.17
CA ILE A 95 5.70 13.41 4.68
C ILE A 95 6.53 14.52 4.04
N GLU A 96 5.91 15.35 3.19
CA GLU A 96 6.58 16.47 2.52
C GLU A 96 7.06 17.54 3.50
N ASP A 97 6.24 17.88 4.51
CA ASP A 97 6.61 18.82 5.57
C ASP A 97 7.79 18.27 6.39
N TYR A 98 7.75 17.00 6.78
CA TYR A 98 8.87 16.35 7.46
C TYR A 98 10.16 16.41 6.62
N LEU A 99 10.07 16.05 5.34
CA LEU A 99 11.21 16.09 4.42
C LEU A 99 11.81 17.48 4.28
N THR A 100 10.96 18.49 4.10
CA THR A 100 11.39 19.88 3.97
C THR A 100 12.14 20.34 5.22
N ASN A 101 11.59 20.05 6.40
CA ASN A 101 12.21 20.39 7.67
C ASN A 101 13.54 19.67 7.87
N LEU A 102 13.63 18.38 7.51
CA LEU A 102 14.87 17.61 7.55
C LEU A 102 15.95 18.18 6.62
N ILE A 103 15.58 18.55 5.39
CA ILE A 103 16.52 19.14 4.41
C ILE A 103 17.03 20.50 4.90
N ASN A 104 16.13 21.33 5.47
CA ASN A 104 16.49 22.62 6.02
C ASN A 104 17.43 22.47 7.22
N LEU A 105 17.19 21.47 8.07
CA LEU A 105 18.07 21.12 9.18
C LEU A 105 19.46 20.70 8.69
N ASN A 106 19.54 19.82 7.67
CA ASN A 106 20.83 19.39 7.10
C ASN A 106 21.64 20.54 6.48
N LYS A 107 20.96 21.60 5.99
CA LYS A 107 21.61 22.78 5.40
C LYS A 107 22.03 23.82 6.43
N THR A 108 21.51 23.76 7.66
CA THR A 108 21.71 24.79 8.67
C THR A 108 22.79 24.34 9.65
N SER A 109 23.94 25.01 9.65
CA SER A 109 25.10 24.70 10.50
C SER A 109 25.05 25.31 11.92
N ASP A 110 23.89 25.84 12.33
CA ASP A 110 23.78 26.74 13.50
C ASP A 110 23.15 26.07 14.75
N ASP A 111 23.57 26.52 15.93
CA ASP A 111 23.25 25.97 17.26
C ASP A 111 21.79 26.25 17.68
N ARG A 112 21.09 27.15 16.95
CA ARG A 112 19.64 27.36 16.99
C ARG A 112 18.80 26.14 16.55
N SER A 113 19.47 25.06 16.17
CA SER A 113 18.86 23.81 15.72
C SER A 113 18.24 22.95 16.82
N LYS A 114 18.52 23.18 18.12
CA LYS A 114 18.05 22.27 19.18
C LYS A 114 16.51 22.17 19.26
N ASP A 115 15.81 23.30 19.26
CA ASP A 115 14.35 23.32 19.26
C ASP A 115 13.78 22.72 17.97
N MET A 116 14.42 23.01 16.83
CA MET A 116 14.04 22.47 15.52
C MET A 116 14.23 20.94 15.45
N LYS A 117 15.31 20.40 16.02
CA LYS A 117 15.56 18.96 16.13
C LYS A 117 14.50 18.28 16.97
N GLN A 118 14.14 18.86 18.12
CA GLN A 118 13.08 18.31 18.98
C GLN A 118 11.71 18.34 18.29
N ILE A 119 11.39 19.42 17.57
CA ILE A 119 10.17 19.52 16.76
C ILE A 119 10.18 18.45 15.65
N LEU A 120 11.31 18.28 14.97
CA LEU A 120 11.44 17.32 13.88
C LEU A 120 11.32 15.88 14.38
N ASP A 121 11.95 15.56 15.51
CA ASP A 121 11.84 14.25 16.17
C ASP A 121 10.38 13.92 16.51
N LYS A 122 9.68 14.87 17.14
CA LYS A 122 8.24 14.73 17.41
C LYS A 122 7.41 14.55 16.13
N LYS A 123 7.68 15.35 15.10
CA LYS A 123 7.02 15.20 13.78
C LYS A 123 7.31 13.82 13.16
N GLY A 124 8.51 13.29 13.33
CA GLY A 124 8.90 11.96 12.90
C GLY A 124 8.06 10.87 13.58
N ILE A 125 7.95 10.92 14.91
CA ILE A 125 7.11 10.00 15.69
C ILE A 125 5.63 10.10 15.26
N ASP A 126 5.10 11.32 15.14
CA ASP A 126 3.72 11.54 14.70
C ASP A 126 3.48 10.99 13.29
N LEU A 127 4.45 11.14 12.39
CA LEU A 127 4.39 10.59 11.04
C LEU A 127 4.37 9.06 11.05
N VAL A 128 5.23 8.41 11.83
CA VAL A 128 5.23 6.95 12.00
C VAL A 128 3.88 6.45 12.53
N MET A 129 3.31 7.15 13.51
CA MET A 129 1.98 6.81 14.03
C MET A 129 0.88 6.96 12.98
N ASN A 130 0.95 7.98 12.13
CA ASN A 130 -0.04 8.20 11.07
C ASN A 130 0.12 7.20 9.90
N LEU A 131 1.34 6.79 9.57
CA LEU A 131 1.60 5.69 8.62
C LEU A 131 0.97 4.38 9.13
N ASN A 132 1.17 4.05 10.41
CA ASN A 132 0.55 2.88 11.03
C ASN A 132 -0.99 2.95 11.02
N LYS A 133 -1.57 4.12 11.34
CA LYS A 133 -3.02 4.32 11.25
C LYS A 133 -3.52 4.13 9.81
N ASN A 134 -2.79 4.63 8.81
CA ASN A 134 -3.17 4.46 7.41
C ASN A 134 -3.15 2.99 6.98
N LEU A 135 -2.12 2.24 7.39
CA LEU A 135 -2.01 0.81 7.09
C LEU A 135 -3.20 0.01 7.63
N LYS A 136 -3.73 0.39 8.79
CA LYS A 136 -4.89 -0.25 9.44
C LYS A 136 -6.24 0.09 8.80
N LYS A 137 -6.32 1.06 7.88
CA LYS A 137 -7.56 1.45 7.19
C LYS A 137 -7.91 0.56 5.98
N ILE A 138 -7.03 -0.39 5.62
CA ILE A 138 -7.12 -1.23 4.41
C ILE A 138 -7.88 -2.53 4.68
#